data_AF-A0A496U7G8-F1
#
_entry.id   AF-A0A496U7G8-F1
#
_cell.length_a   1.000
_cell.length_b   1.000
_cell.length_c   1.000
_cell.angle_alpha   90.00
_cell.angle_beta   90.00
_cell.angle_gamma   90.00
#
_symmetry.space_group_name_H-M   'P 1'
#
loop_
_entity.id
_entity.type
_entity.pdbx_description
1 polymer ?
#
loop_
_entity_poly.entity_id
_entity_poly.type
_entity_poly.pdbx_seq_one_letter_code
_entity_poly.pdbx_strand_id
1 'polypeptide(L)'
;MLDLTGITNENEFYTHHYLSAILEEDLKKLYKEWVKAEKEDGTRAPYSVLSGSSRKFFILRNQFRNEKDSGKQAMLQREVTRLLLEPLAYTEQPEELVLAEGEMLPILTRINKPDGTPELIVCEVLEDEDETDPLNIELKLFDGKKHHRYTWEELVTRKIFAMPEPPRWVILVSTSQIVLLDRTRWNDKRLLRFDTDEILGRKELSTIKAMCALLHRDSLVSKEGMSLLDTLDENAHKHAYGVSEDLKYSLREAIELIGNEAIYYTQTVRKEKTYEQNDRFAAELSMECLRYMYRLLFLFYIEARPDLGYAPMNSDAYRKGYSLETLRDLEIIPLNIEESRNGFFIHESIQLLFNLINTGT
;
A
#
# COMPACT_ATOMS: atom_id res chain seq x y z
N MET A 1 1.32 -12.72 12.14
CA MET A 1 1.56 -11.91 10.95
C MET A 1 0.21 -11.57 10.41
N LEU A 2 -0.09 -10.27 10.36
CA LEU A 2 -1.36 -9.72 9.93
C LEU A 2 -1.67 -10.13 8.49
N ASP A 3 -2.78 -10.85 8.28
CA ASP A 3 -3.32 -11.09 6.94
C ASP A 3 -3.99 -9.79 6.44
N LEU A 4 -3.48 -9.22 5.35
CA LEU A 4 -4.00 -8.03 4.68
C LEU A 4 -4.65 -8.37 3.33
N THR A 5 -4.94 -9.64 3.05
CA THR A 5 -5.60 -10.06 1.81
C THR A 5 -6.94 -9.32 1.64
N GLY A 6 -7.17 -8.71 0.48
CA GLY A 6 -8.29 -7.81 0.22
C GLY A 6 -8.07 -6.35 0.66
N ILE A 7 -6.94 -6.01 1.28
CA ILE A 7 -6.52 -4.63 1.55
C ILE A 7 -5.35 -4.26 0.64
N THR A 8 -5.60 -3.46 -0.39
CA THR A 8 -4.59 -3.04 -1.37
C THR A 8 -3.97 -1.71 -0.97
N ASN A 9 -2.65 -1.71 -0.81
CA ASN A 9 -1.83 -0.54 -0.53
C ASN A 9 -1.27 0.05 -1.82
N GLU A 10 -2.04 0.90 -2.49
CA GLU A 10 -1.69 1.44 -3.81
C GLU A 10 -0.66 2.55 -3.72
N ASN A 11 0.32 2.48 -4.62
CA ASN A 11 1.44 3.42 -4.74
C ASN A 11 2.16 3.70 -3.41
N GLU A 12 2.17 2.70 -2.51
CA GLU A 12 2.81 2.79 -1.19
C GLU A 12 2.22 3.90 -0.31
N PHE A 13 0.89 3.86 -0.08
CA PHE A 13 0.25 4.68 0.95
C PHE A 13 0.96 4.54 2.30
N TYR A 14 1.27 3.30 2.67
CA TYR A 14 2.30 2.96 3.64
C TYR A 14 3.44 2.18 2.98
N THR A 15 4.63 2.16 3.58
CA THR A 15 5.71 1.29 3.09
C THR A 15 5.36 -0.19 3.32
N HIS A 16 5.78 -1.07 2.42
CA HIS A 16 5.48 -2.51 2.53
C HIS A 16 6.03 -3.12 3.83
N HIS A 17 7.23 -2.72 4.24
CA HIS A 17 7.83 -3.15 5.51
C HIS A 17 6.96 -2.73 6.71
N TYR A 18 6.46 -1.50 6.71
CA TYR A 18 5.61 -1.02 7.80
C TYR A 18 4.34 -1.86 7.94
N LEU A 19 3.65 -2.12 6.82
CA LEU A 19 2.41 -2.90 6.83
C LEU A 19 2.60 -4.35 7.29
N SER A 20 3.69 -4.99 6.87
CA SER A 20 3.93 -6.41 7.14
C SER A 20 4.53 -6.69 8.52
N ALA A 21 5.35 -5.78 9.06
CA ALA A 21 6.11 -6.02 10.29
C ALA A 21 5.65 -5.21 11.50
N ILE A 22 5.11 -3.99 11.31
CA ILE A 22 4.94 -3.02 12.40
C ILE A 22 3.46 -2.69 12.66
N LEU A 23 2.65 -2.60 11.61
CA LEU A 23 1.24 -2.19 11.71
C LEU A 23 0.46 -3.00 12.77
N GLU A 24 0.67 -4.32 12.81
CA GLU A 24 -0.01 -5.19 13.79
C GLU A 24 0.29 -4.76 15.23
N GLU A 25 1.52 -4.35 15.52
CA GLU A 25 1.94 -3.89 16.85
C GLU A 25 1.30 -2.55 17.22
N ASP A 26 1.31 -1.59 16.31
CA ASP A 26 0.73 -0.26 16.54
C ASP A 26 -0.79 -0.32 16.74
N LEU A 27 -1.47 -1.28 16.10
CA LEU A 27 -2.92 -1.48 16.28
C LEU A 27 -3.30 -2.24 17.56
N LYS A 28 -2.35 -2.88 18.28
CA LYS A 28 -2.65 -3.67 19.49
C LYS A 28 -3.37 -2.87 20.56
N LYS A 29 -3.02 -1.58 20.72
CA LYS A 29 -3.64 -0.72 21.75
C LYS A 29 -5.13 -0.51 21.43
N LEU A 30 -5.45 -0.13 20.19
CA LEU A 30 -6.82 0.03 19.73
C LEU A 30 -7.63 -1.26 19.91
N TYR A 31 -7.07 -2.41 19.54
CA TYR A 31 -7.77 -3.68 19.71
C TYR A 31 -8.08 -4.01 21.17
N LYS A 32 -7.17 -3.69 22.09
CA LYS A 32 -7.40 -3.85 23.53
C LYS A 32 -8.49 -2.90 24.03
N GLU A 33 -8.53 -1.66 23.55
CA GLU A 33 -9.57 -0.69 23.89
C GLU A 33 -10.97 -1.17 23.45
N TRP A 34 -11.10 -1.69 22.23
CA TRP A 34 -12.37 -2.28 21.77
C TRP A 34 -12.81 -3.48 22.61
N VAL A 35 -11.89 -4.40 22.93
CA VAL A 35 -12.20 -5.56 23.79
C VAL A 35 -12.59 -5.12 25.20
N LYS A 36 -11.99 -4.04 25.70
CA LYS A 36 -12.30 -3.48 27.00
C LYS A 36 -13.71 -2.87 27.01
N ALA A 37 -14.05 -2.04 26.02
CA ALA A 37 -15.39 -1.47 25.87
C ALA A 37 -16.47 -2.57 25.84
N GLU A 38 -16.27 -3.60 25.00
CA GLU A 38 -17.23 -4.71 24.89
C GLU A 38 -17.47 -5.45 26.23
N LYS A 39 -16.47 -5.50 27.12
CA LYS A 39 -16.59 -6.11 28.45
C LYS A 39 -17.20 -5.18 29.50
N GLU A 40 -16.89 -3.90 29.45
CA GLU A 40 -17.24 -2.93 30.52
C GLU A 40 -18.62 -2.31 30.31
N ASP A 41 -18.96 -1.92 29.08
CA ASP A 41 -20.22 -1.22 28.76
C ASP A 41 -21.09 -1.96 27.74
N GLY A 42 -20.61 -3.09 27.19
CA GLY A 42 -21.35 -3.90 26.22
C GLY A 42 -21.32 -3.36 24.79
N THR A 43 -20.51 -2.33 24.52
CA THR A 43 -20.34 -1.78 23.17
C THR A 43 -19.62 -2.80 22.30
N ARG A 44 -20.32 -3.36 21.32
CA ARG A 44 -19.73 -4.34 20.40
C ARG A 44 -18.62 -3.69 19.58
N ALA A 45 -17.49 -4.38 19.47
CA ALA A 45 -16.38 -3.89 18.67
C ALA A 45 -16.76 -3.81 17.16
N PRO A 46 -16.26 -2.81 16.41
CA PRO A 46 -16.53 -2.65 14.97
C PRO A 46 -16.36 -3.94 14.16
N TYR A 47 -15.23 -4.63 14.38
CA TYR A 47 -14.92 -5.87 13.67
C TYR A 47 -15.88 -7.02 14.02
N SER A 48 -16.43 -7.04 15.24
CA SER A 48 -17.40 -8.04 15.71
C SER A 48 -18.75 -7.81 15.01
N VAL A 49 -19.18 -6.56 14.90
CA VAL A 49 -20.42 -6.18 14.20
C VAL A 49 -20.30 -6.50 12.72
N LEU A 50 -19.23 -6.05 12.05
CA LEU A 50 -19.03 -6.25 10.63
C LEU A 50 -18.88 -7.74 10.26
N SER A 51 -18.11 -8.51 11.05
CA SER A 51 -18.00 -9.97 10.87
C SER A 51 -19.36 -10.67 11.01
N GLY A 52 -20.17 -10.27 12.00
CA GLY A 52 -21.54 -10.79 12.19
C GLY A 52 -22.50 -10.45 11.04
N SER A 53 -22.21 -9.38 10.30
CA SER A 53 -23.02 -8.91 9.15
C SER A 53 -22.66 -9.57 7.82
N SER A 54 -21.57 -10.35 7.73
CA SER A 54 -21.07 -10.98 6.49
C SER A 54 -22.16 -11.75 5.73
N ARG A 55 -23.01 -12.54 6.42
CA ARG A 55 -24.11 -13.27 5.74
C ARG A 55 -25.13 -12.32 5.10
N LYS A 56 -25.51 -11.24 5.80
CA LYS A 56 -26.47 -10.25 5.29
C LYS A 56 -25.87 -9.50 4.11
N PHE A 57 -24.59 -9.14 4.19
CA PHE A 57 -23.83 -8.52 3.11
C PHE A 57 -23.91 -9.34 1.82
N PHE A 58 -23.57 -10.63 1.84
CA PHE A 58 -23.62 -11.47 0.63
C PHE A 58 -25.04 -11.69 0.09
N ILE A 59 -26.07 -11.68 0.94
CA ILE A 59 -27.47 -11.72 0.49
C ILE A 59 -27.81 -10.45 -0.30
N LEU A 60 -27.47 -9.28 0.24
CA LEU A 60 -27.72 -8.00 -0.41
C LEU A 60 -26.91 -7.85 -1.70
N ARG A 61 -25.63 -8.24 -1.70
CA ARG A 61 -24.76 -8.26 -2.89
C ARG A 61 -25.34 -9.14 -3.99
N ASN A 62 -25.77 -10.35 -3.65
CA ASN A 62 -26.40 -11.23 -4.64
C ASN A 62 -27.73 -10.66 -5.15
N GLN A 63 -28.52 -9.98 -4.32
CA GLN A 63 -29.72 -9.28 -4.78
C GLN A 63 -29.37 -8.13 -5.73
N PHE A 64 -28.37 -7.30 -5.39
CA PHE A 64 -27.89 -6.19 -6.21
C PHE A 64 -27.44 -6.67 -7.59
N ARG A 65 -26.59 -7.71 -7.65
CA ARG A 65 -26.08 -8.31 -8.90
C ARG A 65 -27.18 -8.82 -9.85
N ASN A 66 -28.31 -9.27 -9.30
CA ASN A 66 -29.39 -9.89 -10.06
C ASN A 66 -30.57 -8.94 -10.34
N GLU A 67 -30.58 -7.75 -9.73
CA GLU A 67 -31.64 -6.76 -9.93
C GLU A 67 -31.39 -5.96 -11.21
N LYS A 68 -32.45 -5.73 -11.99
CA LYS A 68 -32.41 -5.04 -13.28
C LYS A 68 -33.08 -3.68 -13.23
N ASP A 69 -33.94 -3.45 -12.24
CA ASP A 69 -34.55 -2.16 -12.01
C ASP A 69 -33.55 -1.24 -11.30
N SER A 70 -33.15 -0.15 -11.97
CA SER A 70 -32.16 0.79 -11.46
C SER A 70 -32.56 1.45 -10.14
N GLY A 71 -33.86 1.67 -9.92
CA GLY A 71 -34.38 2.22 -8.67
C GLY A 71 -34.18 1.27 -7.49
N LYS A 72 -34.54 0.00 -7.66
CA LYS A 72 -34.30 -1.05 -6.65
C LYS A 72 -32.82 -1.35 -6.46
N GLN A 73 -32.04 -1.36 -7.54
CA GLN A 73 -30.60 -1.56 -7.48
C GLN A 73 -29.94 -0.47 -6.61
N ALA A 74 -30.32 0.81 -6.80
CA ALA A 74 -29.87 1.91 -5.96
C ALA A 74 -30.31 1.76 -4.49
N MET A 75 -31.52 1.25 -4.22
CA MET A 75 -31.96 0.96 -2.85
C MET A 75 -31.12 -0.15 -2.19
N LEU A 76 -30.84 -1.24 -2.91
CA LEU A 76 -30.01 -2.34 -2.42
C LEU A 76 -28.58 -1.87 -2.15
N GLN A 77 -28.02 -1.06 -3.05
CA GLN A 77 -26.71 -0.45 -2.85
C GLN A 77 -26.65 0.37 -1.57
N ARG A 78 -27.63 1.26 -1.33
CA ARG A 78 -27.70 2.02 -0.07
C ARG A 78 -27.77 1.14 1.17
N GLU A 79 -28.46 -0.01 1.10
CA GLU A 79 -28.46 -0.97 2.21
C GLU A 79 -27.10 -1.62 2.43
N VAL A 80 -26.36 -1.95 1.37
CA VAL A 80 -24.97 -2.45 1.44
C VAL A 80 -24.06 -1.39 2.04
N THR A 81 -24.10 -0.17 1.50
CA THR A 81 -23.34 0.99 1.98
C THR A 81 -23.55 1.20 3.48
N ARG A 82 -24.81 1.22 3.94
CA ARG A 82 -25.13 1.36 5.37
C ARG A 82 -24.56 0.24 6.22
N LEU A 83 -24.69 -1.00 5.74
CA LEU A 83 -24.19 -2.19 6.43
C LEU A 83 -22.67 -2.14 6.64
N LEU A 84 -21.93 -1.56 5.69
CA LEU A 84 -20.49 -1.38 5.75
C LEU A 84 -20.08 -0.18 6.65
N LEU A 85 -20.82 0.92 6.59
CA LEU A 85 -20.47 2.19 7.23
C LEU A 85 -20.87 2.28 8.71
N GLU A 86 -22.01 1.70 9.10
CA GLU A 86 -22.51 1.77 10.48
C GLU A 86 -21.51 1.20 11.51
N PRO A 87 -20.88 0.02 11.30
CA PRO A 87 -19.86 -0.50 12.21
C PRO A 87 -18.61 0.38 12.32
N LEU A 88 -18.36 1.23 11.31
CA LEU A 88 -17.21 2.14 11.24
C LEU A 88 -17.50 3.51 11.87
N ALA A 89 -18.64 3.64 12.55
CA ALA A 89 -19.11 4.85 13.23
C ALA A 89 -19.42 6.04 12.30
N TYR A 90 -19.77 5.75 11.04
CA TYR A 90 -20.36 6.75 10.14
C TYR A 90 -21.88 6.68 10.22
N THR A 91 -22.49 7.80 10.58
CA THR A 91 -23.94 7.97 10.55
C THR A 91 -24.30 8.69 9.26
N GLU A 92 -25.12 8.06 8.41
CA GLU A 92 -25.60 8.69 7.17
C GLU A 92 -26.43 9.94 7.50
N GLN A 93 -25.99 11.06 6.96
CA GLN A 93 -26.70 12.35 6.93
C GLN A 93 -26.58 12.90 5.51
N PRO A 94 -27.34 12.34 4.54
CA PRO A 94 -27.16 12.69 3.15
C PRO A 94 -27.40 14.18 2.92
N GLU A 95 -26.47 14.83 2.24
CA GLU A 95 -26.54 16.25 1.91
C GLU A 95 -25.92 16.51 0.53
N GLU A 96 -26.29 17.65 -0.07
CA GLU A 96 -25.70 18.14 -1.31
C GLU A 96 -24.56 19.11 -0.97
N LEU A 97 -23.32 18.66 -1.17
CA LEU A 97 -22.14 19.49 -1.02
C LEU A 97 -21.99 20.42 -2.22
N VAL A 98 -22.02 21.73 -1.97
CA VAL A 98 -21.81 22.73 -3.01
C VAL A 98 -20.31 22.85 -3.30
N LEU A 99 -19.90 22.41 -4.49
CA LEU A 99 -18.55 22.53 -5.01
C LEU A 99 -18.32 23.90 -5.68
N ALA A 100 -17.09 24.15 -6.12
CA ALA A 100 -16.77 25.30 -6.95
C ALA A 100 -17.71 25.36 -8.19
N GLU A 101 -18.03 26.58 -8.62
CA GLU A 101 -18.91 26.85 -9.77
C GLU A 101 -20.39 26.47 -9.56
N GLY A 102 -20.79 26.09 -8.33
CA GLY A 102 -22.19 25.84 -7.95
C GLY A 102 -22.68 24.42 -8.23
N GLU A 103 -21.77 23.50 -8.60
CA GLU A 103 -22.09 22.09 -8.76
C GLU A 103 -22.45 21.44 -7.43
N MET A 104 -23.53 20.66 -7.41
CA MET A 104 -24.00 19.95 -6.22
C MET A 104 -23.55 18.49 -6.26
N LEU A 105 -22.75 18.08 -5.28
CA LEU A 105 -22.28 16.71 -5.09
C LEU A 105 -23.04 16.04 -3.95
N PRO A 106 -23.80 14.95 -4.21
CA PRO A 106 -24.41 14.18 -3.14
C PRO A 106 -23.32 13.47 -2.33
N ILE A 107 -23.33 13.66 -1.01
CA ILE A 107 -22.45 12.97 -0.06
C ILE A 107 -23.29 12.24 0.98
N LEU A 108 -22.76 11.14 1.52
CA LEU A 108 -23.42 10.35 2.56
C LEU A 108 -23.33 11.01 3.93
N THR A 109 -22.16 11.58 4.23
CA THR A 109 -21.91 12.36 5.44
C THR A 109 -20.61 13.15 5.28
N ARG A 110 -20.50 14.26 6.01
CA ARG A 110 -19.22 14.92 6.28
C ARG A 110 -18.94 14.95 7.78
N ILE A 111 -17.67 15.07 8.11
CA ILE A 111 -17.19 15.34 9.46
C ILE A 111 -16.35 16.59 9.39
N ASN A 112 -16.67 17.55 10.24
CA ASN A 112 -15.97 18.83 10.30
C ASN A 112 -15.03 18.86 11.49
N LYS A 113 -13.98 19.65 11.36
CA LYS A 113 -13.12 20.08 12.46
C LYS A 113 -13.91 20.97 13.43
N PRO A 114 -13.36 21.23 14.63
CA PRO A 114 -13.96 22.18 15.58
C PRO A 114 -14.16 23.60 15.03
N ASP A 115 -13.36 24.01 14.04
CA ASP A 115 -13.49 25.32 13.36
C ASP A 115 -14.58 25.35 12.27
N GLY A 116 -15.26 24.23 12.02
CA GLY A 116 -16.34 24.11 11.04
C GLY A 116 -15.88 23.71 9.63
N THR A 117 -14.57 23.67 9.35
CA THR A 117 -14.04 23.24 8.06
C THR A 117 -14.17 21.72 7.88
N PRO A 118 -14.38 21.21 6.65
CA PRO A 118 -14.51 19.77 6.44
C PRO A 118 -13.18 19.06 6.69
N GLU A 119 -13.22 17.95 7.42
CA GLU A 119 -12.06 17.09 7.67
C GLU A 119 -12.14 15.79 6.86
N LEU A 120 -13.33 15.19 6.82
CA LEU A 120 -13.59 13.93 6.14
C LEU A 120 -14.94 14.00 5.41
N ILE A 121 -14.97 13.49 4.19
CA ILE A 121 -16.21 13.34 3.40
C ILE A 121 -16.36 11.88 2.98
N VAL A 122 -17.57 11.34 3.12
CA VAL A 122 -17.92 9.99 2.65
C VAL A 122 -18.91 10.12 1.49
N CYS A 123 -18.59 9.50 0.36
CA CYS A 123 -19.40 9.51 -0.85
C CYS A 123 -19.84 8.10 -1.24
N GLU A 124 -21.08 7.99 -1.70
CA GLU A 124 -21.58 6.78 -2.35
C GLU A 124 -21.23 6.80 -3.84
N VAL A 125 -20.57 5.75 -4.31
CA VAL A 125 -20.25 5.56 -5.72
C VAL A 125 -21.24 4.58 -6.32
N LEU A 126 -22.25 5.10 -7.01
CA LEU A 126 -23.26 4.28 -7.70
C LEU A 126 -22.62 3.49 -8.83
N GLU A 127 -22.66 2.15 -8.73
CA GLU A 127 -22.05 1.24 -9.71
C GLU A 127 -23.04 0.94 -10.85
N ASP A 128 -22.61 1.16 -12.09
CA ASP A 128 -23.35 0.71 -13.28
C ASP A 128 -23.10 -0.77 -13.59
N GLU A 129 -21.88 -1.24 -13.32
CA GLU A 129 -21.45 -2.63 -13.44
C GLU A 129 -20.77 -3.08 -12.14
N ASP A 130 -21.00 -4.34 -11.76
CA ASP A 130 -20.42 -4.90 -10.55
C ASP A 130 -18.89 -5.08 -10.68
N GLU A 131 -18.18 -4.91 -9.56
CA GLU A 131 -16.71 -5.04 -9.48
C GLU A 131 -15.93 -3.98 -10.31
N THR A 132 -16.55 -2.82 -10.56
CA THR A 132 -15.88 -1.69 -11.23
C THR A 132 -15.06 -0.87 -10.24
N ASP A 133 -13.87 -0.41 -10.65
CA ASP A 133 -13.07 0.54 -9.84
C ASP A 133 -13.87 1.83 -9.56
N PRO A 134 -14.17 2.16 -8.29
CA PRO A 134 -14.93 3.34 -7.92
C PRO A 134 -14.38 4.66 -8.46
N LEU A 135 -13.06 4.76 -8.65
CA LEU A 135 -12.42 5.97 -9.17
C LEU A 135 -12.71 6.23 -10.66
N ASN A 136 -12.97 5.17 -11.42
CA ASN A 136 -13.21 5.25 -12.87
C ASN A 136 -14.70 5.43 -13.22
N ILE A 137 -15.59 5.24 -12.24
CA ILE A 137 -17.03 5.42 -12.45
C ILE A 137 -17.35 6.88 -12.72
N GLU A 138 -18.17 7.11 -13.75
CA GLU A 138 -18.62 8.44 -14.12
C GLU A 138 -19.84 8.86 -13.28
N LEU A 139 -19.86 10.13 -12.86
CA LEU A 139 -21.03 10.77 -12.27
C LEU A 139 -21.37 12.06 -13.00
N LYS A 140 -22.65 12.44 -12.93
CA LYS A 140 -23.16 13.68 -13.50
C LYS A 140 -23.55 14.64 -12.38
N LEU A 141 -22.89 15.78 -12.32
CA LEU A 141 -23.22 16.85 -11.37
C LEU A 141 -24.02 17.95 -12.06
N PHE A 142 -24.96 18.56 -11.34
CA PHE A 142 -25.78 19.65 -11.84
C PHE A 142 -25.39 20.97 -11.18
N ASP A 143 -25.15 22.01 -11.98
CA ASP A 143 -24.76 23.36 -11.51
C ASP A 143 -25.94 24.35 -11.45
N GLY A 144 -27.17 23.86 -11.64
CA GLY A 144 -28.36 24.69 -11.79
C GLY A 144 -28.73 25.03 -13.25
N LYS A 145 -27.81 24.82 -14.21
CA LYS A 145 -28.00 25.13 -15.64
C LYS A 145 -27.78 23.92 -16.53
N LYS A 146 -26.70 23.16 -16.32
CA LYS A 146 -26.33 22.01 -17.14
C LYS A 146 -25.71 20.90 -16.29
N HIS A 147 -25.63 19.72 -16.88
CA HIS A 147 -24.90 18.61 -16.29
C HIS A 147 -23.44 18.62 -16.74
N HIS A 148 -22.54 18.43 -15.78
CA HIS A 148 -21.12 18.18 -16.01
C HIS A 148 -20.82 16.74 -15.65
N ARG A 149 -19.84 16.15 -16.32
CA ARG A 149 -19.47 14.75 -16.16
C ARG A 149 -18.03 14.68 -15.72
N TYR A 150 -17.78 13.84 -14.72
CA TYR A 150 -16.46 13.56 -14.18
C TYR A 150 -16.37 12.07 -13.90
N THR A 151 -15.16 11.51 -13.93
CA THR A 151 -14.89 10.31 -13.13
C THR A 151 -14.75 10.71 -11.66
N TRP A 152 -14.92 9.79 -10.73
CA TRP A 152 -14.64 10.05 -9.32
C TRP A 152 -13.19 10.50 -9.08
N GLU A 153 -12.23 9.96 -9.83
CA GLU A 153 -10.83 10.40 -9.76
C GLU A 153 -10.69 11.88 -10.13
N GLU A 154 -11.30 12.30 -11.24
CA GLU A 154 -11.29 13.70 -11.69
C GLU A 154 -12.00 14.60 -10.70
N LEU A 155 -13.13 14.16 -10.15
CA LEU A 155 -13.91 14.91 -9.17
C LEU A 155 -13.12 15.15 -7.88
N VAL A 156 -12.52 14.08 -7.33
CA VAL A 156 -11.70 14.18 -6.12
C VAL A 156 -10.53 15.15 -6.37
N THR A 157 -9.83 15.00 -7.49
CA THR A 157 -8.65 15.81 -7.82
C THR A 157 -8.99 17.27 -8.09
N ARG A 158 -9.96 17.53 -8.97
CA ARG A 158 -10.21 18.87 -9.54
C ARG A 158 -11.27 19.65 -8.78
N LYS A 159 -12.12 19.00 -7.98
CA LYS A 159 -13.22 19.66 -7.28
C LYS A 159 -13.07 19.53 -5.76
N ILE A 160 -13.05 18.32 -5.20
CA ILE A 160 -13.04 18.12 -3.73
C ILE A 160 -11.72 18.60 -3.11
N PHE A 161 -10.57 18.12 -3.58
CA PHE A 161 -9.27 18.58 -3.10
C PHE A 161 -8.87 19.94 -3.68
N ALA A 162 -9.64 20.53 -4.58
CA ALA A 162 -9.43 21.90 -5.04
C ALA A 162 -10.29 22.94 -4.27
N MET A 163 -11.13 22.50 -3.32
CA MET A 163 -11.93 23.41 -2.49
C MET A 163 -11.04 24.40 -1.72
N PRO A 164 -11.55 25.60 -1.39
CA PRO A 164 -10.82 26.58 -0.56
C PRO A 164 -10.41 26.00 0.80
N GLU A 165 -11.33 25.24 1.41
CA GLU A 165 -11.13 24.49 2.65
C GLU A 165 -11.42 23.01 2.35
N PRO A 166 -10.44 22.30 1.77
CA PRO A 166 -10.62 20.93 1.32
C PRO A 166 -10.51 19.95 2.48
N PRO A 167 -11.29 18.86 2.47
CA PRO A 167 -11.14 17.80 3.46
C PRO A 167 -9.76 17.16 3.33
N ARG A 168 -9.26 16.61 4.45
CA ARG A 168 -8.07 15.76 4.43
C ARG A 168 -8.42 14.39 3.86
N TRP A 169 -9.53 13.81 4.32
CA TRP A 169 -9.94 12.45 4.00
C TRP A 169 -11.14 12.44 3.06
N VAL A 170 -11.09 11.59 2.05
CA VAL A 170 -12.27 11.22 1.25
C VAL A 170 -12.40 9.71 1.27
N ILE A 171 -13.59 9.23 1.61
CA ILE A 171 -13.94 7.81 1.52
C ILE A 171 -14.95 7.65 0.39
N LEU A 172 -14.61 6.83 -0.59
CA LEU A 172 -15.54 6.39 -1.62
C LEU A 172 -16.03 4.99 -1.28
N VAL A 173 -17.34 4.78 -1.22
CA VAL A 173 -17.95 3.48 -0.91
C VAL A 173 -18.81 3.05 -2.08
N SER A 174 -18.49 1.90 -2.64
CA SER A 174 -19.31 1.18 -3.60
C SER A 174 -19.84 -0.11 -2.95
N THR A 175 -20.54 -0.97 -3.69
CA THR A 175 -21.03 -2.22 -3.10
C THR A 175 -19.92 -3.27 -2.94
N SER A 176 -18.87 -3.19 -3.76
CA SER A 176 -17.76 -4.14 -3.77
C SER A 176 -16.49 -3.60 -3.09
N GLN A 177 -16.29 -2.28 -3.08
CA GLN A 177 -15.05 -1.66 -2.62
C GLN A 177 -15.26 -0.45 -1.71
N ILE A 178 -14.33 -0.25 -0.78
CA ILE A 178 -14.13 1.04 -0.10
C ILE A 178 -12.75 1.57 -0.48
N VAL A 179 -12.67 2.85 -0.83
CA VAL A 179 -11.41 3.52 -1.17
C VAL A 179 -11.19 4.68 -0.22
N LEU A 180 -10.06 4.64 0.50
CA LEU A 180 -9.63 5.70 1.41
C LEU A 180 -8.56 6.57 0.74
N LEU A 181 -8.85 7.87 0.64
CA LEU A 181 -8.00 8.87 0.00
C LEU A 181 -7.51 9.88 1.04
N ASP A 182 -6.20 10.10 1.08
CA ASP A 182 -5.57 11.19 1.83
C ASP A 182 -5.14 12.30 0.87
N ARG A 183 -5.64 13.51 1.09
CA ARG A 183 -5.24 14.72 0.36
C ARG A 183 -3.72 14.88 0.29
N THR A 184 -3.01 14.61 1.38
CA THR A 184 -1.56 14.82 1.49
C THR A 184 -0.76 13.87 0.61
N ARG A 185 -1.34 12.71 0.24
CA ARG A 185 -0.69 11.65 -0.55
C ARG A 185 -1.29 11.47 -1.96
N TRP A 186 -2.40 12.15 -2.24
CA TRP A 186 -3.16 11.99 -3.48
C TRP A 186 -2.41 12.39 -4.75
N ASN A 187 -1.47 13.32 -4.66
CA ASN A 187 -0.66 13.75 -5.82
C ASN A 187 0.12 12.58 -6.43
N ASP A 188 0.59 11.66 -5.58
CA ASP A 188 1.29 10.42 -5.98
C ASP A 188 0.31 9.25 -6.15
N LYS A 189 -1.01 9.51 -6.14
CA LYS A 189 -2.08 8.51 -6.22
C LYS A 189 -1.95 7.39 -5.19
N ARG A 190 -1.43 7.72 -4.00
CA ARG A 190 -1.34 6.76 -2.90
C ARG A 190 -2.67 6.69 -2.19
N LEU A 191 -3.18 5.48 -2.03
CA LEU A 191 -4.49 5.22 -1.43
C LEU A 191 -4.56 3.81 -0.85
N LEU A 192 -5.56 3.57 -0.01
CA LEU A 192 -5.91 2.23 0.45
C LEU A 192 -7.23 1.80 -0.17
N ARG A 193 -7.27 0.58 -0.72
CA ARG A 193 -8.51 -0.07 -1.15
C ARG A 193 -8.83 -1.25 -0.28
N PHE A 194 -10.13 -1.47 -0.10
CA PHE A 194 -10.67 -2.57 0.68
C PHE A 194 -11.68 -3.30 -0.21
N ASP A 195 -11.32 -4.48 -0.68
CA ASP A 195 -12.21 -5.40 -1.37
C ASP A 195 -13.14 -6.04 -0.33
N THR A 196 -14.38 -5.56 -0.28
CA THR A 196 -15.33 -5.99 0.75
C THR A 196 -15.83 -7.42 0.53
N ASP A 197 -15.88 -7.89 -0.72
CA ASP A 197 -16.25 -9.25 -1.04
C ASP A 197 -15.14 -10.23 -0.58
N GLU A 198 -13.87 -9.91 -0.82
CA GLU A 198 -12.73 -10.72 -0.38
C GLU A 198 -12.59 -10.72 1.15
N ILE A 199 -12.61 -9.54 1.78
CA ILE A 199 -12.44 -9.40 3.24
C ILE A 199 -13.56 -10.12 4.00
N LEU A 200 -14.83 -9.88 3.64
CA LEU A 200 -15.97 -10.49 4.33
C LEU A 200 -16.22 -11.94 3.92
N GLY A 201 -15.73 -12.37 2.76
CA GLY A 201 -15.82 -13.72 2.24
C GLY A 201 -14.88 -14.68 2.94
N ARG A 202 -13.61 -14.27 3.12
CA ARG A 202 -12.59 -15.05 3.84
C ARG A 202 -12.89 -15.20 5.32
N LYS A 203 -13.58 -14.22 5.91
CA LYS A 203 -13.90 -14.16 7.35
C LYS A 203 -12.66 -14.25 8.23
N GLU A 204 -11.51 -13.75 7.75
CA GLU A 204 -10.36 -13.56 8.61
C GLU A 204 -10.61 -12.34 9.52
N LEU A 205 -10.79 -12.62 10.80
CA LEU A 205 -10.88 -11.64 11.86
C LEU A 205 -9.70 -10.64 11.88
N SER A 206 -8.46 -11.05 11.58
CA SER A 206 -7.29 -10.15 11.57
C SER A 206 -7.42 -9.09 10.47
N THR A 207 -7.85 -9.49 9.27
CA THR A 207 -8.08 -8.59 8.14
C THR A 207 -9.26 -7.66 8.40
N ILE A 208 -10.37 -8.20 8.92
CA ILE A 208 -11.54 -7.38 9.30
C ILE A 208 -11.16 -6.37 10.38
N LYS A 209 -10.34 -6.75 11.36
CA LYS A 209 -9.81 -5.84 12.38
C LYS A 209 -8.93 -4.74 11.78
N ALA A 210 -8.06 -5.06 10.82
CA ALA A 210 -7.24 -4.07 10.12
C ALA A 210 -8.09 -3.09 9.32
N MET A 211 -9.05 -3.60 8.53
CA MET A 211 -10.03 -2.78 7.80
C MET A 211 -10.76 -1.82 8.74
N CYS A 212 -11.35 -2.33 9.83
CA CYS A 212 -12.03 -1.49 10.80
C CYS A 212 -11.06 -0.47 11.43
N ALA A 213 -9.84 -0.85 11.77
CA ALA A 213 -8.88 0.08 12.38
C ALA A 213 -8.51 1.23 11.44
N LEU A 214 -8.35 0.96 10.15
CA LEU A 214 -7.95 1.95 9.15
C LEU A 214 -9.11 2.85 8.69
N LEU A 215 -10.35 2.34 8.71
CA LEU A 215 -11.52 3.07 8.22
C LEU A 215 -12.42 3.65 9.31
N HIS A 216 -12.29 3.22 10.58
CA HIS A 216 -13.16 3.70 11.64
C HIS A 216 -13.03 5.22 11.80
N ARG A 217 -14.16 5.90 11.97
CA ARG A 217 -14.22 7.37 12.08
C ARG A 217 -13.18 7.93 13.04
N ASP A 218 -13.16 7.39 14.26
CA ASP A 218 -12.30 7.89 15.33
C ASP A 218 -10.79 7.57 15.09
N SER A 219 -10.48 6.71 14.12
CA SER A 219 -9.09 6.47 13.67
C SER A 219 -8.59 7.54 12.70
N LEU A 220 -9.50 8.11 11.90
CA LEU A 220 -9.19 9.11 10.87
C LEU A 220 -9.33 10.54 11.36
N VAL A 221 -10.34 10.78 12.20
CA VAL A 221 -10.68 12.08 12.77
C VAL A 221 -10.59 11.98 14.29
N SER A 222 -9.60 12.64 14.87
CA SER A 222 -9.48 12.71 16.32
C SER A 222 -10.37 13.82 16.89
N LYS A 223 -10.94 13.56 18.06
CA LYS A 223 -11.61 14.61 18.86
C LYS A 223 -10.60 15.49 19.60
N GLU A 224 -9.42 14.96 19.92
CA GLU A 224 -8.37 15.63 20.67
C GLU A 224 -6.98 15.18 20.18
N GLY A 225 -6.18 16.10 19.65
CA GLY A 225 -4.81 15.83 19.21
C GLY A 225 -4.71 15.06 17.90
N MET A 226 -3.70 14.19 17.79
CA MET A 226 -3.42 13.42 16.58
C MET A 226 -4.38 12.24 16.42
N SER A 227 -4.79 11.95 15.19
CA SER A 227 -5.56 10.75 14.87
C SER A 227 -4.71 9.49 14.98
N LEU A 228 -5.36 8.32 14.94
CA LEU A 228 -4.61 7.06 14.87
C LEU A 228 -3.75 7.04 13.61
N LEU A 229 -4.32 7.40 12.44
CA LEU A 229 -3.56 7.39 11.19
C LEU A 229 -2.40 8.39 11.19
N ASP A 230 -2.53 9.54 11.87
CA ASP A 230 -1.37 10.43 12.09
C ASP A 230 -0.25 9.74 12.86
N THR A 231 -0.62 9.00 13.91
CA THR A 231 0.35 8.26 14.73
C THR A 231 1.01 7.14 13.92
N LEU A 232 0.21 6.41 13.13
CA LEU A 232 0.71 5.38 12.22
C LEU A 232 1.64 5.97 11.16
N ASP A 233 1.32 7.15 10.63
CA ASP A 233 2.16 7.87 9.66
C ASP A 233 3.49 8.29 10.27
N GLU A 234 3.48 8.88 11.46
CA GLU A 234 4.71 9.23 12.18
C GLU A 234 5.58 8.00 12.45
N ASN A 235 4.98 6.89 12.88
CA ASN A 235 5.69 5.65 13.14
C ASN A 235 6.25 5.05 11.83
N ALA A 236 5.44 5.00 10.78
CA ALA A 236 5.88 4.55 9.45
C ALA A 236 7.10 5.36 8.97
N HIS A 237 7.08 6.69 9.16
CA HIS A 237 8.21 7.55 8.85
C HIS A 237 9.44 7.26 9.73
N LYS A 238 9.29 7.10 11.05
CA LYS A 238 10.40 6.75 11.96
C LYS A 238 11.04 5.41 11.59
N HIS A 239 10.23 4.41 11.25
CA HIS A 239 10.73 3.08 10.87
C HIS A 239 11.35 3.08 9.47
N ALA A 240 10.79 3.82 8.51
CA ALA A 240 11.43 3.99 7.20
C ALA A 240 12.76 4.73 7.30
N TYR A 241 12.86 5.74 8.18
CA TYR A 241 14.10 6.49 8.41
C TYR A 241 15.15 5.67 9.18
N GLY A 242 14.74 4.92 10.21
CA GLY A 242 15.62 4.01 10.94
C GLY A 242 16.22 2.93 10.04
N VAL A 243 15.39 2.34 9.16
CA VAL A 243 15.86 1.40 8.13
C VAL A 243 16.78 2.10 7.11
N SER A 244 16.61 3.39 6.82
CA SER A 244 17.51 4.15 5.96
C SER A 244 18.91 4.33 6.54
N GLU A 245 19.04 4.54 7.85
CA GLU A 245 20.35 4.62 8.49
C GLU A 245 21.05 3.27 8.49
N ASP A 246 20.36 2.20 8.91
CA ASP A 246 20.91 0.84 8.89
C ASP A 246 21.31 0.42 7.47
N LEU A 247 20.47 0.74 6.47
CA LEU A 247 20.77 0.49 5.06
C LEU A 247 21.99 1.29 4.59
N LYS A 248 22.19 2.55 5.02
CA LYS A 248 23.39 3.32 4.68
C LYS A 248 24.64 2.69 5.26
N TYR A 249 24.59 2.20 6.51
CA TYR A 249 25.71 1.49 7.13
C TYR A 249 26.01 0.18 6.41
N SER A 250 24.99 -0.66 6.16
CA SER A 250 25.16 -1.91 5.41
C SER A 250 25.61 -1.70 3.97
N LEU A 251 25.14 -0.63 3.31
CA LEU A 251 25.58 -0.28 1.96
C LEU A 251 27.05 0.13 1.94
N ARG A 252 27.47 0.92 2.93
CA ARG A 252 28.87 1.31 3.08
C ARG A 252 29.76 0.08 3.33
N GLU A 253 29.35 -0.79 4.24
CA GLU A 253 30.07 -2.04 4.53
C GLU A 253 30.17 -2.94 3.29
N ALA A 254 29.09 -3.09 2.52
CA ALA A 254 29.10 -3.85 1.28
C ALA A 254 30.07 -3.26 0.23
N ILE A 255 30.11 -1.94 0.08
CA ILE A 255 31.08 -1.25 -0.81
C ILE A 255 32.52 -1.53 -0.36
N GLU A 256 32.78 -1.45 0.95
CA GLU A 256 34.10 -1.74 1.52
C GLU A 256 34.51 -3.21 1.29
N LEU A 257 33.60 -4.16 1.48
CA LEU A 257 33.83 -5.59 1.21
C LEU A 257 34.14 -5.86 -0.26
N ILE A 258 33.37 -5.28 -1.18
CA ILE A 258 33.60 -5.41 -2.63
C ILE A 258 34.96 -4.82 -3.02
N GLY A 259 35.30 -3.64 -2.49
CA GLY A 259 36.58 -3.00 -2.75
C GLY A 259 37.76 -3.84 -2.27
N ASN A 260 37.66 -4.38 -1.04
CA ASN A 260 38.68 -5.26 -0.48
C ASN A 260 38.86 -6.54 -1.30
N GLU A 261 37.77 -7.17 -1.71
CA GLU A 261 37.82 -8.39 -2.54
C GLU A 261 38.41 -8.08 -3.93
N ALA A 262 38.05 -6.97 -4.55
CA ALA A 262 38.60 -6.56 -5.84
C ALA A 262 40.12 -6.34 -5.78
N ILE A 263 40.61 -5.71 -4.71
CA ILE A 263 42.05 -5.54 -4.45
C ILE A 263 42.71 -6.91 -4.27
N TYR A 264 42.14 -7.76 -3.41
CA TYR A 264 42.65 -9.09 -3.13
C TYR A 264 42.78 -9.92 -4.42
N TYR A 265 41.70 -10.02 -5.20
CA TYR A 265 41.66 -10.79 -6.44
C TYR A 265 42.69 -10.29 -7.48
N THR A 266 42.83 -8.96 -7.61
CA THR A 266 43.78 -8.35 -8.55
C THR A 266 45.23 -8.72 -8.20
N GLN A 267 45.56 -8.70 -6.91
CA GLN A 267 46.90 -8.97 -6.42
C GLN A 267 47.24 -10.47 -6.41
N THR A 268 46.30 -11.32 -5.97
CA THR A 268 46.58 -12.73 -5.68
C THR A 268 46.27 -13.65 -6.86
N VAL A 269 45.15 -13.41 -7.56
CA VAL A 269 44.69 -14.26 -8.67
C VAL A 269 45.23 -13.77 -10.00
N ARG A 270 45.03 -12.48 -10.34
CA ARG A 270 45.53 -11.91 -11.60
C ARG A 270 47.04 -11.64 -11.58
N LYS A 271 47.65 -11.56 -10.39
CA LYS A 271 49.07 -11.24 -10.18
C LYS A 271 49.49 -9.95 -10.89
N GLU A 272 48.56 -9.02 -11.03
CA GLU A 272 48.82 -7.72 -11.63
C GLU A 272 49.55 -6.85 -10.61
N LYS A 273 50.69 -6.30 -11.03
CA LYS A 273 51.45 -5.40 -10.16
C LYS A 273 50.67 -4.09 -10.05
N THR A 274 49.97 -3.90 -8.93
CA THR A 274 49.28 -2.66 -8.56
C THR A 274 50.34 -1.60 -8.23
N TYR A 275 51.03 -1.09 -9.25
CA TYR A 275 52.26 -0.31 -9.06
C TYR A 275 52.05 1.11 -8.56
N GLU A 276 50.82 1.62 -8.53
CA GLU A 276 50.51 2.90 -7.89
C GLU A 276 49.13 2.83 -7.23
N GLN A 277 49.09 2.45 -5.95
CA GLN A 277 47.96 2.76 -5.08
C GLN A 277 47.97 4.26 -4.79
N ASN A 278 47.68 5.06 -5.81
CA ASN A 278 47.58 6.51 -5.72
C ASN A 278 46.10 6.92 -5.49
N ASP A 279 45.87 8.18 -5.12
CA ASP A 279 44.52 8.69 -4.84
C ASP A 279 43.54 8.50 -6.02
N ARG A 280 44.06 8.46 -7.25
CA ARG A 280 43.28 8.21 -8.46
C ARG A 280 42.76 6.77 -8.52
N PHE A 281 43.59 5.78 -8.23
CA PHE A 281 43.17 4.38 -8.17
C PHE A 281 42.10 4.16 -7.10
N ALA A 282 42.27 4.75 -5.92
CA ALA A 282 41.28 4.65 -4.83
C ALA A 282 39.93 5.27 -5.24
N ALA A 283 39.94 6.42 -5.92
CA ALA A 283 38.73 7.08 -6.42
C ALA A 283 38.03 6.27 -7.52
N GLU A 284 38.79 5.71 -8.47
CA GLU A 284 38.27 4.87 -9.54
C GLU A 284 37.65 3.57 -8.98
N LEU A 285 38.35 2.88 -8.06
CA LEU A 285 37.84 1.69 -7.39
C LEU A 285 36.55 1.97 -6.62
N SER A 286 36.52 3.07 -5.86
CA SER A 286 35.33 3.48 -5.10
C SER A 286 34.12 3.71 -6.00
N MET A 287 34.32 4.37 -7.16
CA MET A 287 33.25 4.55 -8.15
C MET A 287 32.77 3.24 -8.74
N GLU A 288 33.66 2.31 -9.08
CA GLU A 288 33.27 1.01 -9.64
C GLU A 288 32.55 0.15 -8.61
N CYS A 289 32.97 0.15 -7.35
CA CYS A 289 32.26 -0.54 -6.27
C CYS A 289 30.84 0.03 -6.10
N LEU A 290 30.70 1.36 -6.14
CA LEU A 290 29.41 2.03 -6.06
C LEU A 290 28.51 1.66 -7.26
N ARG A 291 29.04 1.67 -8.49
CA ARG A 291 28.31 1.23 -9.69
C ARG A 291 27.87 -0.22 -9.59
N TYR A 292 28.74 -1.09 -9.11
CA TYR A 292 28.43 -2.51 -8.90
C TYR A 292 27.28 -2.67 -7.91
N MET A 293 27.30 -1.93 -6.79
CA MET A 293 26.20 -1.91 -5.83
C MET A 293 24.89 -1.41 -6.41
N TYR A 294 24.90 -0.34 -7.21
CA TYR A 294 23.68 0.12 -7.89
C TYR A 294 23.11 -0.91 -8.85
N ARG A 295 23.96 -1.69 -9.54
CA ARG A 295 23.49 -2.79 -10.39
C ARG A 295 22.85 -3.90 -9.58
N LEU A 296 23.41 -4.25 -8.41
CA LEU A 296 22.78 -5.20 -7.48
C LEU A 296 21.44 -4.69 -6.94
N LEU A 297 21.36 -3.42 -6.56
CA LEU A 297 20.10 -2.80 -6.11
C LEU A 297 19.05 -2.81 -7.21
N PHE A 298 19.44 -2.52 -8.45
CA PHE A 298 18.55 -2.60 -9.60
C PHE A 298 18.05 -4.03 -9.85
N LEU A 299 18.93 -5.02 -9.72
CA LEU A 299 18.56 -6.44 -9.78
C LEU A 299 17.51 -6.80 -8.71
N PHE A 300 17.73 -6.42 -7.45
CA PHE A 300 16.75 -6.65 -6.37
C PHE A 300 15.40 -6.00 -6.68
N TYR A 301 15.42 -4.78 -7.23
CA TYR A 301 14.20 -4.05 -7.55
C TYR A 301 13.36 -4.72 -8.63
N ILE A 302 13.97 -5.15 -9.75
CA ILE A 302 13.23 -5.80 -10.84
C ILE A 302 12.75 -7.21 -10.47
N GLU A 303 13.48 -7.91 -9.60
CA GLU A 303 13.11 -9.25 -9.14
C GLU A 303 11.93 -9.20 -8.15
N ALA A 304 11.86 -8.15 -7.33
CA ALA A 304 10.73 -7.89 -6.45
C ALA A 304 9.45 -7.42 -7.18
N ARG A 305 9.56 -6.96 -8.43
CA ARG A 305 8.43 -6.44 -9.24
C ARG A 305 8.32 -7.19 -10.58
N PRO A 306 7.85 -8.44 -10.57
CA PRO A 306 7.74 -9.28 -11.77
C PRO A 306 6.78 -8.70 -12.83
N ASP A 307 5.85 -7.83 -12.42
CA ASP A 307 4.92 -7.09 -13.27
C ASP A 307 5.62 -6.17 -14.29
N LEU A 308 6.85 -5.71 -14.01
CA LEU A 308 7.61 -4.86 -14.91
C LEU A 308 8.18 -5.61 -16.13
N GLY A 309 8.22 -6.95 -16.09
CA GLY A 309 8.63 -7.78 -17.23
C GLY A 309 10.12 -7.75 -17.59
N TYR A 310 10.99 -7.15 -16.77
CA TYR A 310 12.44 -7.07 -17.03
C TYR A 310 13.20 -8.35 -16.66
N ALA A 311 12.75 -9.07 -15.62
CA ALA A 311 13.35 -10.35 -15.22
C ALA A 311 12.46 -11.52 -15.68
N PRO A 312 13.02 -12.60 -16.25
CA PRO A 312 12.26 -13.72 -16.79
C PRO A 312 11.77 -14.67 -15.69
N MET A 313 10.97 -14.14 -14.76
CA MET A 313 10.43 -14.87 -13.60
C MET A 313 9.52 -16.04 -13.97
N ASN A 314 8.99 -16.05 -15.19
CA ASN A 314 8.17 -17.16 -15.69
C ASN A 314 9.02 -18.38 -16.12
N SER A 315 10.35 -18.27 -16.13
CA SER A 315 11.26 -19.38 -16.46
C SER A 315 11.71 -20.11 -15.19
N ASP A 316 11.38 -21.39 -15.10
CA ASP A 316 11.87 -22.27 -14.02
C ASP A 316 13.40 -22.36 -14.00
N ALA A 317 14.05 -22.29 -15.16
CA ALA A 317 15.51 -22.33 -15.28
C ALA A 317 16.16 -21.08 -14.66
N TYR A 318 15.53 -19.92 -14.84
CA TYR A 318 15.97 -18.67 -14.20
C TYR A 318 15.75 -18.74 -12.68
N ARG A 319 14.51 -19.05 -12.28
CA ARG A 319 14.09 -19.05 -10.87
C ARG A 319 14.86 -20.03 -9.98
N LYS A 320 15.26 -21.19 -10.50
CA LYS A 320 15.95 -22.24 -9.72
C LYS A 320 17.47 -22.23 -9.92
N GLY A 321 17.96 -21.58 -10.97
CA GLY A 321 19.36 -21.64 -11.36
C GLY A 321 20.18 -20.49 -10.79
N TYR A 322 19.73 -19.26 -11.06
CA TYR A 322 20.56 -18.06 -10.86
C TYR A 322 19.73 -16.82 -10.51
N SER A 323 18.50 -16.96 -10.02
CA SER A 323 17.76 -15.86 -9.41
C SER A 323 18.45 -15.36 -8.14
N LEU A 324 18.23 -14.10 -7.75
CA LEU A 324 18.77 -13.60 -6.50
C LEU A 324 18.19 -14.34 -5.29
N GLU A 325 16.94 -14.80 -5.38
CA GLU A 325 16.34 -15.68 -4.37
C GLU A 325 17.17 -16.96 -4.19
N THR A 326 17.55 -17.64 -5.28
CA THR A 326 18.39 -18.84 -5.21
C THR A 326 19.79 -18.52 -4.68
N LEU A 327 20.39 -17.42 -5.12
CA LEU A 327 21.71 -17.01 -4.64
C LEU A 327 21.71 -16.69 -3.14
N ARG A 328 20.61 -16.13 -2.63
CA ARG A 328 20.41 -15.91 -1.20
C ARG A 328 20.31 -17.22 -0.42
N ASP A 329 19.57 -18.19 -0.94
CA ASP A 329 19.46 -19.50 -0.30
C ASP A 329 20.82 -20.20 -0.21
N LEU A 330 21.68 -20.02 -1.22
CA LEU A 330 23.04 -20.56 -1.24
C LEU A 330 23.99 -19.87 -0.25
N GLU A 331 23.80 -18.59 0.05
CA GLU A 331 24.63 -17.84 1.01
C GLU A 331 24.54 -18.42 2.43
N ILE A 332 23.39 -18.97 2.79
CA ILE A 332 23.13 -19.55 4.12
C ILE A 332 23.79 -20.93 4.28
N ILE A 333 24.24 -21.56 3.17
CA ILE A 333 24.80 -22.90 3.19
C ILE A 333 26.26 -22.88 3.69
N PRO A 334 26.60 -23.64 4.76
CA PRO A 334 27.97 -23.66 5.26
C PRO A 334 28.94 -24.26 4.23
N LEU A 335 29.96 -23.49 3.89
CA LEU A 335 31.03 -23.89 2.96
C LEU A 335 32.03 -24.82 3.67
N ASN A 336 31.73 -26.11 3.64
CA ASN A 336 32.51 -27.15 4.35
C ASN A 336 33.68 -27.72 3.55
N ILE A 337 33.85 -27.33 2.29
CA ILE A 337 34.86 -27.88 1.37
C ILE A 337 35.65 -26.73 0.72
N GLU A 338 36.94 -26.93 0.44
CA GLU A 338 37.85 -25.88 -0.08
C GLU A 338 37.41 -25.33 -1.44
N GLU A 339 36.86 -26.17 -2.31
CA GLU A 339 36.36 -25.77 -3.63
C GLU A 339 35.17 -24.81 -3.51
N SER A 340 34.30 -25.03 -2.51
CA SER A 340 33.16 -24.14 -2.25
C SER A 340 33.61 -22.80 -1.65
N ARG A 341 34.73 -22.77 -0.92
CA ARG A 341 35.28 -21.54 -0.33
C ARG A 341 36.03 -20.65 -1.32
N ASN A 342 36.61 -21.25 -2.36
CA ASN A 342 37.44 -20.54 -3.35
C ASN A 342 36.81 -20.51 -4.76
N GLY A 343 35.54 -20.88 -4.89
CA GLY A 343 34.80 -20.87 -6.15
C GLY A 343 34.23 -19.49 -6.50
N PHE A 344 33.93 -19.29 -7.79
CA PHE A 344 33.39 -18.03 -8.32
C PHE A 344 31.90 -18.08 -8.65
N PHE A 345 31.18 -19.12 -8.20
CA PHE A 345 29.82 -19.40 -8.64
C PHE A 345 28.83 -18.23 -8.44
N ILE A 346 28.84 -17.59 -7.27
CA ILE A 346 27.97 -16.43 -6.98
C ILE A 346 28.33 -15.26 -7.91
N HIS A 347 29.63 -14.99 -8.08
CA HIS A 347 30.09 -13.92 -8.97
C HIS A 347 29.67 -14.18 -10.43
N GLU A 348 29.92 -15.39 -10.95
CA GLU A 348 29.57 -15.78 -12.31
C GLU A 348 28.06 -15.71 -12.54
N SER A 349 27.26 -16.11 -11.55
CA SER A 349 25.80 -16.01 -11.60
C SER A 349 25.32 -14.56 -11.67
N ILE A 350 25.89 -13.67 -10.84
CA ILE A 350 25.58 -12.23 -10.86
C ILE A 350 26.01 -11.60 -12.20
N GLN A 351 27.17 -11.98 -12.75
CA GLN A 351 27.60 -11.48 -14.06
C GLN A 351 26.67 -11.95 -15.19
N LEU A 352 26.21 -13.21 -15.13
CA LEU A 352 25.22 -13.72 -16.06
C LEU A 352 23.93 -12.92 -15.97
N LEU A 353 23.43 -12.65 -14.77
CA LEU A 353 22.26 -11.81 -14.54
C LEU A 353 22.40 -10.40 -15.13
N PHE A 354 23.53 -9.74 -14.90
CA PHE A 354 23.80 -8.41 -15.48
C PHE A 354 23.80 -8.44 -17.01
N ASN A 355 24.40 -9.47 -17.60
CA ASN A 355 24.41 -9.63 -19.05
C ASN A 355 23.00 -9.82 -19.59
N LEU A 356 22.23 -10.77 -19.04
CA LEU A 356 20.85 -11.06 -19.47
C LEU A 356 19.96 -9.82 -19.50
N ILE A 357 20.08 -8.95 -18.50
CA ILE A 357 19.27 -7.72 -18.42
C ILE A 357 19.75 -6.67 -19.41
N ASN A 358 21.05 -6.56 -19.61
CA ASN A 358 21.61 -5.57 -20.53
C ASN A 358 21.42 -5.95 -22.00
N THR A 359 21.46 -7.24 -22.34
CA THR A 359 21.36 -7.74 -23.72
C THR A 359 19.97 -8.28 -24.08
N GLY A 360 19.13 -8.60 -23.09
CA GLY A 360 17.79 -9.16 -23.31
C GLY A 360 17.77 -10.62 -23.78
N THR A 361 18.92 -11.30 -23.78
CA THR A 361 19.12 -12.70 -24.18
C THR A 361 20.21 -13.35 -23.39
#